data_AF-A0A7J7ILE3-F1
#
_entry.id   AF-A0A7J7ILE3-F1
#
_cell.length_a   1.000
_cell.length_b   1.000
_cell.length_c   1.000
_cell.angle_alpha   90.00
_cell.angle_beta   90.00
_cell.angle_gamma   90.00
#
_symmetry.space_group_name_H-M   'P 1'
#
loop_
_entity.id
_entity.type
_entity.pdbx_description
1 polymer ?
#
loop_
_entity_poly.entity_id
_entity_poly.type
_entity_poly.pdbx_seq_one_letter_code
_entity_poly.pdbx_strand_id
1 'polypeptide(L)'
;MIGAGIAAYLAMGDAVLRRWHDEELQSDIGHLRAQLAEQLSSMSSFEMYLEEVLIGSLDWTPPHRDAAFWEEHAARLESENWQVLRRLCALVRQSEDPQTLSIAMNDICEILRVQPRARVVLEDEKIKSRLLELLTHQNGEVKRRALSCLQRLILSAPQVVRSVA
;
A
#
# COMPACT_ATOMS: atom_id res chain seq x y z
N MET A 1 16.55 1.34 -3.84
CA MET A 1 16.26 0.13 -4.63
C MET A 1 14.78 0.14 -4.94
N ILE A 2 14.43 0.29 -6.23
CA ILE A 2 13.05 0.27 -6.71
C ILE A 2 12.49 -1.15 -6.48
N GLY A 3 11.23 -1.20 -6.09
CA GLY A 3 10.56 -2.36 -5.49
C GLY A 3 10.75 -3.68 -6.23
N ALA A 4 10.97 -4.74 -5.45
CA ALA A 4 11.10 -6.10 -5.95
C ALA A 4 9.90 -6.53 -6.81
N GLY A 5 8.69 -6.00 -6.57
CA GLY A 5 7.48 -6.34 -7.35
C GLY A 5 7.53 -5.90 -8.81
N ILE A 6 7.94 -4.65 -9.10
CA ILE A 6 8.05 -4.14 -10.48
C ILE A 6 9.24 -4.82 -11.19
N ALA A 7 10.37 -4.98 -10.48
CA ALA A 7 11.54 -5.68 -11.01
C ALA A 7 11.23 -7.17 -11.28
N ALA A 8 10.44 -7.83 -10.43
CA ALA A 8 9.97 -9.20 -10.64
C ALA A 8 9.02 -9.30 -11.83
N TYR A 9 8.13 -8.33 -12.05
CA TYR A 9 7.29 -8.27 -13.24
C TYR A 9 8.12 -8.17 -14.52
N LEU A 10 9.14 -7.31 -14.53
CA LEU A 10 10.07 -7.19 -15.64
C LEU A 10 10.93 -8.45 -15.84
N ALA A 11 11.33 -9.13 -14.76
CA ALA A 11 12.14 -10.34 -14.81
C ALA A 11 11.34 -11.60 -15.19
N MET A 12 10.05 -11.67 -14.83
CA MET A 12 9.18 -12.78 -15.23
C MET A 12 9.03 -12.87 -16.76
N GLY A 13 9.12 -11.72 -17.44
CA GLY A 13 9.18 -11.64 -18.91
C GLY A 13 10.39 -12.37 -19.52
N ASP A 14 11.57 -12.38 -18.88
CA ASP A 14 12.77 -13.05 -19.41
C ASP A 14 12.61 -14.58 -19.48
N ALA A 15 11.98 -15.16 -18.47
CA ALA A 15 11.69 -16.60 -18.44
C ALA A 15 10.64 -16.99 -19.48
N VAL A 16 9.68 -16.10 -19.76
CA VAL A 16 8.67 -16.29 -20.81
C VAL A 16 9.30 -16.14 -22.19
N LEU A 17 10.11 -15.11 -22.43
CA LEU A 17 10.79 -14.84 -23.70
C LEU A 17 11.61 -16.03 -24.22
N ARG A 18 12.34 -16.72 -23.33
CA ARG A 18 13.15 -17.90 -23.72
C ARG A 18 12.35 -19.11 -24.18
N ARG A 19 11.02 -19.15 -23.95
CA ARG A 19 10.17 -20.26 -24.40
C ARG A 19 9.69 -20.12 -25.84
N TRP A 20 9.77 -18.92 -26.42
CA TRP A 20 9.19 -18.61 -27.73
C TRP A 20 10.33 -18.66 -28.74
N HIS A 21 10.15 -19.39 -29.85
CA HIS A 21 11.19 -19.50 -30.90
C HIS A 21 11.01 -18.48 -32.03
N ASP A 22 10.01 -17.61 -31.91
CA ASP A 22 9.64 -16.61 -32.89
C ASP A 22 10.41 -15.31 -32.61
N GLU A 23 11.28 -14.92 -33.55
CA GLU A 23 12.14 -13.75 -33.44
C GLU A 23 11.36 -12.42 -33.49
N GLU A 24 10.23 -12.38 -34.21
CA GLU A 24 9.39 -11.18 -34.30
C GLU A 24 8.70 -10.92 -32.96
N LEU A 25 8.13 -11.97 -32.36
CA LEU A 25 7.50 -11.88 -31.04
C LEU A 25 8.50 -11.58 -29.92
N GLN A 26 9.71 -12.13 -29.98
CA GLN A 26 10.77 -11.77 -29.03
C GLN A 26 11.16 -10.30 -29.15
N SER A 27 11.26 -9.77 -30.37
CA SER A 27 11.56 -8.36 -30.64
C SER A 27 10.47 -7.44 -30.10
N ASP A 28 9.20 -7.75 -30.38
CA ASP A 28 8.05 -6.95 -29.91
C ASP A 28 7.96 -6.89 -28.38
N ILE A 29 8.13 -8.04 -27.72
CA ILE A 29 8.17 -8.08 -26.25
C ILE A 29 9.38 -7.29 -25.72
N GLY A 30 10.53 -7.36 -26.40
CA GLY A 30 11.71 -6.56 -26.09
C GLY A 30 11.42 -5.05 -26.17
N HIS A 31 10.75 -4.60 -27.22
CA HIS A 31 10.33 -3.21 -27.41
C HIS A 31 9.35 -2.74 -26.31
N LEU A 32 8.33 -3.54 -26.01
CA LEU A 32 7.37 -3.23 -24.94
C LEU A 32 8.06 -3.09 -23.58
N ARG A 33 9.06 -3.93 -23.29
CA ARG A 33 9.84 -3.84 -22.04
C ARG A 33 10.70 -2.58 -21.98
N ALA A 34 11.35 -2.21 -23.07
CA ALA A 34 12.15 -1.00 -23.13
C ALA A 34 11.29 0.24 -22.86
N GLN A 35 10.11 0.32 -23.49
CA GLN A 35 9.15 1.40 -23.25
C GLN A 35 8.63 1.40 -21.81
N LEU A 36 8.31 0.23 -21.25
CA LEU A 36 7.87 0.11 -19.86
C LEU A 36 8.96 0.55 -18.87
N ALA A 37 10.23 0.18 -19.12
CA ALA A 37 11.36 0.59 -18.29
C ALA A 37 11.59 2.11 -18.35
N GLU A 38 11.45 2.72 -19.53
CA GLU A 38 11.54 4.16 -19.70
C GLU A 38 10.42 4.89 -18.94
N GLN A 39 9.17 4.45 -19.09
CA GLN A 39 8.03 5.00 -18.36
C GLN A 39 8.24 4.89 -16.83
N LEU A 40 8.64 3.72 -16.33
CA LEU A 40 8.93 3.51 -14.92
C LEU A 40 10.07 4.40 -14.40
N SER A 41 11.10 4.65 -15.22
CA SER A 41 12.20 5.55 -14.86
C SER A 41 11.76 7.01 -14.74
N SER A 42 10.68 7.39 -15.42
CA SER A 42 10.11 8.74 -15.38
C SER A 42 9.08 8.96 -14.27
N MET A 43 8.59 7.88 -13.64
CA MET A 43 7.63 7.97 -12.54
C MET A 43 8.29 8.41 -11.24
N SER A 44 7.59 9.27 -10.50
CA SER A 44 7.98 9.61 -9.13
C SER A 44 7.79 8.43 -8.18
N SER A 45 8.48 8.46 -7.03
CA SER A 45 8.31 7.49 -5.94
C SER A 45 6.86 7.39 -5.47
N PHE A 46 6.13 8.51 -5.45
CA PHE A 46 4.73 8.55 -5.05
C PHE A 46 3.82 7.89 -6.08
N GLU A 47 4.01 8.13 -7.37
CA GLU A 47 3.21 7.50 -8.43
C GLU A 47 3.42 5.98 -8.47
N MET A 48 4.66 5.51 -8.29
CA MET A 48 4.92 4.07 -8.18
C MET A 48 4.18 3.44 -6.98
N TYR A 49 4.17 4.14 -5.84
CA TYR A 49 3.41 3.71 -4.66
C TYR A 49 1.89 3.69 -4.93
N LEU A 50 1.35 4.71 -5.61
CA LEU A 50 -0.07 4.74 -5.98
C LEU A 50 -0.46 3.53 -6.82
N GLU A 51 0.30 3.25 -7.89
CA GLU A 51 0.06 2.11 -8.77
C GLU A 51 0.15 0.78 -8.01
N GLU A 52 1.17 0.60 -7.16
CA GLU A 52 1.34 -0.58 -6.31
C GLU A 52 0.09 -0.84 -5.44
N VAL A 53 -0.43 0.20 -4.78
CA VAL A 53 -1.63 0.12 -3.93
C VAL A 53 -2.90 -0.12 -4.74
N LEU A 54 -3.05 0.52 -5.90
CA LEU A 54 -4.21 0.35 -6.77
C LEU A 54 -4.29 -1.09 -7.30
N ILE A 55 -3.17 -1.62 -7.80
CA ILE A 55 -3.05 -3.02 -8.23
C ILE A 55 -3.34 -3.97 -7.05
N GLY A 56 -2.89 -3.62 -5.85
CA GLY A 56 -3.12 -4.40 -4.63
C GLY A 56 -2.11 -5.52 -4.42
N SER A 57 -0.98 -5.48 -5.13
CA SER A 57 0.15 -6.38 -4.96
C SER A 57 1.25 -5.62 -4.25
N LEU A 58 1.24 -5.66 -2.91
CA LEU A 58 2.14 -4.86 -2.09
C LEU A 58 3.43 -5.62 -1.75
N ASP A 59 4.56 -4.96 -1.96
CA ASP A 59 5.87 -5.39 -1.46
C ASP A 59 6.44 -4.38 -0.49
N TRP A 60 7.38 -4.82 0.35
CA TRP A 60 8.06 -3.90 1.26
C TRP A 60 9.08 -3.00 0.54
N THR A 61 8.57 -2.05 -0.23
CA THR A 61 9.31 -1.01 -0.97
C THR A 61 9.62 0.20 -0.07
N PRO A 62 10.54 1.12 -0.48
CA PRO A 62 10.92 2.27 0.35
C PRO A 62 9.75 3.13 0.88
N PRO A 63 8.69 3.45 0.08
CA PRO A 63 7.51 4.17 0.57
C PRO A 63 6.89 3.61 1.86
N HIS A 64 6.78 2.29 1.97
CA HIS A 64 6.19 1.61 3.12
C HIS A 64 7.07 1.60 4.38
N ARG A 65 8.36 1.95 4.23
CA ARG A 65 9.37 1.87 5.30
C ARG A 65 9.86 3.23 5.76
N ASP A 66 9.75 4.25 4.91
CA ASP A 66 10.29 5.57 5.18
C ASP A 66 9.23 6.51 5.74
N ALA A 67 9.41 6.94 6.99
CA ALA A 67 8.51 7.89 7.64
C ALA A 67 8.51 9.27 6.95
N ALA A 68 9.62 9.67 6.32
CA ALA A 68 9.75 10.95 5.65
C ALA A 68 8.89 11.01 4.37
N PHE A 69 8.73 9.89 3.67
CA PHE A 69 7.85 9.77 2.50
C PHE A 69 6.41 10.19 2.83
N TRP A 70 5.90 9.72 3.98
CA TRP A 70 4.54 10.06 4.42
C TRP A 70 4.39 11.52 4.82
N GLU A 71 5.42 12.12 5.41
CA GLU A 71 5.42 13.54 5.79
C GLU A 71 5.46 14.44 4.55
N GLU A 72 6.28 14.09 3.56
CA GLU A 72 6.40 14.81 2.30
C GLU A 72 5.09 14.80 1.49
N HIS A 73 4.37 13.68 1.49
CA HIS A 73 3.19 13.48 0.63
C HIS A 73 1.85 13.56 1.36
N ALA A 74 1.83 13.94 2.65
CA ALA A 74 0.62 14.00 3.47
C ALA A 74 -0.52 14.83 2.83
N ALA A 75 -0.20 16.00 2.25
CA ALA A 75 -1.18 16.87 1.63
C ALA A 75 -1.82 16.27 0.36
N ARG A 76 -1.04 15.50 -0.41
CA ARG A 76 -1.51 14.86 -1.65
C ARG A 76 -2.55 13.78 -1.36
N LEU A 77 -2.34 12.99 -0.30
CA LEU A 77 -3.27 11.94 0.13
C LEU A 77 -4.68 12.47 0.43
N GLU A 78 -4.78 13.69 0.98
CA GLU A 78 -6.08 14.34 1.21
C GLU A 78 -6.68 14.91 -0.08
N SER A 79 -5.86 15.53 -0.94
CA SER A 79 -6.35 16.14 -2.19
C SER A 79 -6.96 15.13 -3.17
N GLU A 80 -6.54 13.86 -3.11
CA GLU A 80 -7.09 12.77 -3.93
C GLU A 80 -8.28 12.07 -3.25
N ASN A 81 -9.01 12.79 -2.39
CA ASN A 81 -10.21 12.32 -1.69
C ASN A 81 -10.02 10.97 -0.98
N TRP A 82 -8.84 10.76 -0.39
CA TRP A 82 -8.51 9.54 0.35
C TRP A 82 -8.58 8.25 -0.48
N GLN A 83 -8.45 8.32 -1.82
CA GLN A 83 -8.56 7.15 -2.70
C GLN A 83 -7.61 6.02 -2.28
N VAL A 84 -6.35 6.36 -2.00
CA VAL A 84 -5.32 5.43 -1.50
C VAL A 84 -5.75 4.77 -0.20
N LEU A 85 -6.21 5.58 0.77
CA LEU A 85 -6.63 5.08 2.08
C LEU A 85 -7.82 4.12 1.96
N ARG A 86 -8.81 4.45 1.13
CA ARG A 86 -9.96 3.58 0.85
C ARG A 86 -9.52 2.28 0.19
N ARG A 87 -8.55 2.32 -0.72
CA ARG A 87 -7.99 1.13 -1.35
C ARG A 87 -7.26 0.25 -0.34
N LEU A 88 -6.43 0.83 0.54
CA LEU A 88 -5.79 0.10 1.64
C LEU A 88 -6.83 -0.56 2.57
N CYS A 89 -7.93 0.14 2.88
CA CYS A 89 -9.03 -0.42 3.65
C CYS A 89 -9.67 -1.63 2.95
N ALA A 90 -9.86 -1.54 1.63
CA ALA A 90 -10.38 -2.65 0.84
C ALA A 90 -9.42 -3.86 0.85
N LEU A 91 -8.10 -3.63 0.74
CA LEU A 91 -7.09 -4.69 0.83
C LEU A 91 -7.11 -5.39 2.19
N VAL A 92 -7.22 -4.64 3.29
CA VAL A 92 -7.35 -5.23 4.65
C VAL A 92 -8.64 -6.06 4.79
N ARG A 93 -9.72 -5.65 4.12
CA ARG A 93 -11.01 -6.37 4.14
C ARG A 93 -11.01 -7.63 3.29
N GLN A 94 -10.32 -7.63 2.16
CA GLN A 94 -10.48 -8.65 1.11
C GLN A 94 -9.29 -9.60 1.00
N SER A 95 -8.10 -9.19 1.41
CA SER A 95 -6.90 -10.01 1.29
C SER A 95 -6.79 -11.01 2.43
N GLU A 96 -6.28 -12.19 2.11
CA GLU A 96 -5.84 -13.23 3.05
C GLU A 96 -4.32 -13.42 2.98
N ASP A 97 -3.63 -12.71 2.09
CA ASP A 97 -2.17 -12.72 2.00
C ASP A 97 -1.55 -11.97 3.20
N PRO A 98 -0.76 -12.65 4.06
CA PRO A 98 -0.19 -12.03 5.24
C PRO A 98 0.71 -10.83 4.96
N GLN A 99 1.41 -10.82 3.81
CA GLN A 99 2.29 -9.71 3.44
C GLN A 99 1.46 -8.47 3.11
N THR A 100 0.50 -8.60 2.19
CA THR A 100 -0.41 -7.53 1.79
C THR A 100 -1.15 -6.96 3.00
N LEU A 101 -1.67 -7.81 3.89
CA LEU A 101 -2.33 -7.39 5.13
C LEU A 101 -1.38 -6.58 6.01
N SER A 102 -0.15 -7.04 6.20
CA SER A 102 0.84 -6.40 7.05
C SER A 102 1.27 -5.03 6.53
N ILE A 103 1.50 -4.91 5.22
CA ILE A 103 1.88 -3.65 4.57
C ILE A 103 0.70 -2.67 4.60
N ALA A 104 -0.50 -3.12 4.21
CA ALA A 104 -1.66 -2.24 4.19
C ALA A 104 -2.00 -1.67 5.58
N MET A 105 -1.91 -2.49 6.63
CA MET A 105 -2.10 -2.01 8.01
C MET A 105 -0.98 -1.08 8.48
N ASN A 106 0.25 -1.30 8.03
CA ASN A 106 1.37 -0.41 8.31
C ASN A 106 1.13 0.98 7.70
N ASP A 107 0.77 1.03 6.43
CA ASP A 107 0.54 2.27 5.69
C ASP A 107 -0.65 3.05 6.27
N ILE A 108 -1.75 2.37 6.61
CA ILE A 108 -2.88 3.00 7.29
C ILE A 108 -2.43 3.70 8.58
N CYS A 109 -1.50 3.10 9.34
CA CYS A 109 -0.98 3.74 10.53
C CYS A 109 -0.12 4.96 10.23
N GLU A 110 0.74 4.88 9.21
CA GLU A 110 1.58 6.01 8.80
C GLU A 110 0.73 7.17 8.31
N ILE A 111 -0.29 6.89 7.49
CA ILE A 111 -1.29 7.89 7.05
C ILE A 111 -1.99 8.52 8.27
N LEU A 112 -2.44 7.71 9.22
CA LEU A 112 -3.10 8.23 10.43
C LEU A 112 -2.16 9.07 11.31
N ARG A 113 -0.85 8.76 11.32
CA ARG A 113 0.17 9.51 12.04
C ARG A 113 0.35 10.91 11.44
N VAL A 114 0.46 11.00 10.11
CA VAL A 114 0.71 12.29 9.43
C VAL A 114 -0.56 13.09 9.18
N GLN A 115 -1.71 12.42 8.98
CA GLN A 115 -3.02 13.07 8.85
C GLN A 115 -4.09 12.46 9.77
N PRO A 116 -4.31 13.05 10.96
CA PRO A 116 -5.35 12.59 11.89
C PRO A 116 -6.78 12.56 11.31
N ARG A 117 -7.07 13.40 10.29
CA ARG A 117 -8.37 13.43 9.60
C ARG A 117 -8.70 12.14 8.85
N ALA A 118 -7.70 11.35 8.50
CA ALA A 118 -7.86 10.01 7.91
C ALA A 118 -8.77 9.10 8.76
N ARG A 119 -8.83 9.35 10.07
CA ARG A 119 -9.72 8.64 11.00
C ARG A 119 -11.17 8.60 10.53
N VAL A 120 -11.72 9.73 10.07
CA VAL A 120 -13.13 9.82 9.65
C VAL A 120 -13.40 8.81 8.54
N VAL A 121 -12.49 8.71 7.58
CA VAL A 121 -12.58 7.75 6.47
C VAL A 121 -12.43 6.32 6.98
N LEU A 122 -11.50 6.04 7.91
CA LEU A 122 -11.35 4.70 8.49
C LEU A 122 -12.60 4.23 9.26
N GLU A 123 -13.31 5.16 9.92
CA GLU A 123 -14.59 4.89 10.59
C GLU A 123 -15.70 4.63 9.57
N ASP A 124 -15.80 5.44 8.52
CA ASP A 124 -16.76 5.26 7.41
C ASP A 124 -16.55 3.92 6.68
N GLU A 125 -15.30 3.51 6.49
CA GLU A 125 -14.89 2.23 5.90
C GLU A 125 -15.07 1.03 6.87
N LYS A 126 -15.49 1.28 8.12
CA LYS A 126 -15.79 0.29 9.17
C LYS A 126 -14.65 -0.70 9.46
N ILE A 127 -13.40 -0.27 9.26
CA ILE A 127 -12.23 -1.15 9.29
C ILE A 127 -11.97 -1.79 10.66
N LYS A 128 -12.45 -1.15 11.75
CA LYS A 128 -12.28 -1.63 13.13
C LYS A 128 -12.76 -3.07 13.32
N SER A 129 -13.87 -3.44 12.69
CA SER A 129 -14.42 -4.80 12.74
C SER A 129 -13.41 -5.83 12.21
N ARG A 130 -12.88 -5.59 11.00
CA ARG A 130 -11.87 -6.43 10.38
C ARG A 130 -10.56 -6.48 11.16
N LEU A 131 -10.10 -5.35 11.71
CA LEU A 131 -8.89 -5.33 12.54
C LEU A 131 -9.03 -6.21 13.79
N LEU A 132 -10.21 -6.22 14.42
CA LEU A 132 -10.50 -7.08 15.57
C LEU A 132 -10.46 -8.56 15.21
N GLU A 133 -11.01 -8.95 14.05
CA GLU A 133 -10.92 -10.32 13.54
C GLU A 133 -9.46 -10.76 13.34
N LEU A 134 -8.65 -9.90 12.71
CA LEU A 134 -7.24 -10.15 12.41
C LEU A 134 -6.35 -10.30 13.67
N LEU A 135 -6.81 -9.91 14.85
CA LEU A 135 -6.10 -10.17 16.12
C LEU A 135 -5.98 -11.68 16.43
N THR A 136 -6.83 -12.51 15.81
CA THR A 136 -6.82 -13.97 15.98
C THR A 136 -6.17 -14.70 14.80
N HIS A 137 -5.62 -13.95 13.83
CA HIS A 137 -5.01 -14.51 12.63
C HIS A 137 -3.88 -15.50 12.94
N GLN A 138 -3.65 -16.50 12.08
CA GLN A 138 -2.63 -17.53 12.34
C GLN A 138 -1.22 -16.94 12.33
N ASN A 139 -0.93 -16.06 11.35
CA ASN A 139 0.34 -15.36 11.23
C ASN A 139 0.55 -14.34 12.38
N GLY A 140 1.69 -14.45 13.07
CA GLY A 140 2.05 -13.58 14.20
C GLY A 140 2.28 -12.11 13.83
N GLU A 141 2.84 -11.82 12.66
CA GLU A 141 3.08 -10.45 12.20
C GLU A 141 1.76 -9.74 11.89
N VAL A 142 0.82 -10.43 11.24
CA VAL A 142 -0.53 -9.89 10.98
C VAL A 142 -1.23 -9.52 12.29
N LYS A 143 -1.17 -10.40 13.31
CA LYS A 143 -1.73 -10.10 14.64
C LYS A 143 -1.12 -8.85 15.26
N ARG A 144 0.22 -8.76 15.22
CA ARG A 144 0.97 -7.62 15.78
C ARG A 144 0.62 -6.32 15.05
N ARG A 145 0.53 -6.35 13.72
CA ARG A 145 0.16 -5.20 12.88
C ARG A 145 -1.29 -4.77 13.11
N ALA A 146 -2.22 -5.73 13.17
CA ALA A 146 -3.63 -5.47 13.46
C ALA A 146 -3.81 -4.82 14.83
N LEU A 147 -3.12 -5.32 15.86
CA LEU A 147 -3.14 -4.74 17.21
C LEU A 147 -2.60 -3.31 17.21
N SER A 148 -1.45 -3.08 16.59
CA SER A 148 -0.83 -1.76 16.51
C SER A 148 -1.74 -0.76 15.77
N CYS A 149 -2.32 -1.18 14.66
CA CYS A 149 -3.26 -0.36 13.89
C CYS A 149 -4.53 -0.04 14.66
N LEU A 150 -5.10 -1.04 15.35
CA LEU A 150 -6.28 -0.85 16.18
C LEU A 150 -6.00 0.09 17.36
N GLN A 151 -4.86 -0.05 18.04
CA GLN A 151 -4.43 0.83 19.13
C GLN A 151 -4.29 2.28 18.65
N ARG A 152 -3.61 2.50 17.52
CA ARG A 152 -3.47 3.84 16.92
C ARG A 152 -4.82 4.44 16.52
N LEU A 153 -5.70 3.63 15.92
CA LEU A 153 -7.06 4.06 15.59
C LEU A 153 -7.87 4.40 16.84
N ILE A 154 -7.67 3.76 17.99
CA ILE A 154 -8.39 4.10 19.22
C ILE A 154 -7.80 5.37 19.85
N LEU A 155 -6.47 5.48 19.90
CA LEU A 155 -5.77 6.61 20.53
C LEU A 155 -5.83 7.89 19.72
N SER A 156 -6.05 7.81 18.40
CA SER A 156 -6.31 8.96 17.54
C SER A 156 -7.72 9.55 17.74
N ALA A 157 -8.44 9.16 18.81
CA ALA A 157 -9.76 9.68 19.11
C ALA A 157 -9.71 11.20 19.24
N PRO A 158 -10.73 11.93 18.74
CA PRO A 158 -10.82 13.35 19.02
C PRO A 158 -10.82 13.51 20.53
N GLN A 159 -9.87 14.31 21.03
CA GLN A 159 -9.95 14.84 22.39
C GLN A 159 -11.30 15.54 22.46
N VAL A 160 -12.30 14.90 23.05
CA VAL A 160 -13.51 15.60 23.47
C VAL A 160 -12.99 16.61 24.47
N VAL A 161 -12.81 17.85 24.02
CA VAL A 161 -12.58 18.98 24.92
C VAL A 161 -13.79 18.94 25.84
N ARG A 162 -13.58 18.40 27.04
CA ARG A 162 -14.56 18.50 28.11
C ARG A 162 -14.62 19.99 28.40
N SER A 163 -15.60 20.65 27.79
CA SER A 163 -16.05 21.96 28.21
C SER A 163 -16.39 21.80 29.68
N VAL A 164 -15.50 22.33 30.52
CA VAL A 164 -15.79 22.57 31.93
C VAL A 164 -16.75 23.76 31.90
N ALA A 165 -18.03 23.45 32.10
CA ALA A 165 -19.03 24.43 32.53
C ALA A 165 -18.93 24.59 34.04
#